data_AF-A0A0B7ADX7-F1
#
_entry.id   AF-A0A0B7ADX7-F1
#
_cell.length_a   1.000
_cell.length_b   1.000
_cell.length_c   1.000
_cell.angle_alpha   90.00
_cell.angle_beta   90.00
_cell.angle_gamma   90.00
#
_symmetry.space_group_name_H-M   'P 1'
#
loop_
_entity.id
_entity.type
_entity.pdbx_description
1 polymer ?
#
loop_
_entity_poly.entity_id
_entity_poly.type
_entity_poly.pdbx_seq_one_letter_code
_entity_poly.pdbx_strand_id
1 'polypeptide(L)'
;LPQTFADFWRMVWEQNTNVIVMITNLMEKGRRKCDQYWPSDGAEAYGNLNVKLITMVPRGHYTVRVFSLRNMKVKKRHSVKGLAERTVYH
;
A
#
# COMPACT_ATOMS: atom_id res chain seq x y z
N LEU A 1 3.52 -12.38 -7.60
CA LEU A 1 3.56 -11.90 -8.99
C LEU A 1 3.90 -10.42 -8.97
N PRO A 2 5.16 -10.03 -9.21
CA PRO A 2 5.56 -8.62 -9.24
C PRO A 2 4.78 -7.78 -10.25
N GLN A 3 4.34 -8.40 -11.37
CA GLN A 3 3.60 -7.71 -12.42
C GLN A 3 2.21 -7.21 -12.00
N THR A 4 1.62 -7.74 -10.92
CA THR A 4 0.27 -7.35 -10.47
C THR A 4 0.27 -6.36 -9.31
N PHE A 5 1.45 -5.91 -8.84
CA PHE A 5 1.53 -4.97 -7.71
C PHE A 5 0.86 -3.62 -8.03
N ALA A 6 1.04 -3.14 -9.26
CA ALA A 6 0.36 -1.93 -9.74
C ALA A 6 -1.15 -2.09 -9.75
N ASP A 7 -1.65 -3.26 -10.18
CA ASP A 7 -3.08 -3.55 -10.22
C ASP A 7 -3.68 -3.63 -8.81
N PHE A 8 -2.95 -4.23 -7.87
CA PHE A 8 -3.35 -4.30 -6.46
C PHE A 8 -3.55 -2.91 -5.86
N TRP A 9 -2.56 -2.02 -5.99
CA TRP A 9 -2.66 -0.66 -5.44
C TRP A 9 -3.71 0.18 -6.16
N ARG A 10 -3.87 -0.01 -7.47
CA ARG A 10 -4.96 0.61 -8.24
C ARG A 10 -6.32 0.19 -7.68
N MET A 11 -6.54 -1.09 -7.41
CA MET A 11 -7.77 -1.59 -6.79
C MET A 11 -8.01 -0.94 -5.41
N VAL A 12 -6.99 -0.88 -4.55
CA VAL A 12 -7.08 -0.22 -3.22
C VAL A 12 -7.53 1.23 -3.36
N TRP A 13 -6.99 1.96 -4.35
CA TRP A 13 -7.38 3.34 -4.63
C TRP A 13 -8.81 3.45 -5.18
N GLU A 14 -9.15 2.70 -6.22
CA GLU A 14 -10.43 2.79 -6.93
C GLU A 14 -11.60 2.35 -6.07
N GLN A 15 -11.42 1.33 -5.23
CA GLN A 15 -12.44 0.83 -4.29
C GLN A 15 -12.52 1.62 -2.98
N ASN A 16 -11.73 2.69 -2.85
CA ASN A 16 -11.64 3.50 -1.63
C ASN A 16 -11.37 2.66 -0.37
N THR A 17 -10.49 1.66 -0.49
CA THR A 17 -10.13 0.77 0.61
C THR A 17 -9.28 1.51 1.64
N ASN A 18 -9.71 1.48 2.91
CA ASN A 18 -8.97 2.08 4.02
C ASN A 18 -8.09 1.07 4.79
N VAL A 19 -8.43 -0.22 4.73
CA VAL A 19 -7.75 -1.28 5.48
C VAL A 19 -7.48 -2.48 4.57
N ILE A 20 -6.24 -2.95 4.55
CA ILE A 20 -5.80 -4.20 3.94
C ILE A 20 -5.53 -5.17 5.09
N VAL A 21 -6.01 -6.41 5.00
CA VAL A 21 -5.72 -7.46 5.98
C VAL A 21 -4.91 -8.55 5.30
N MET A 22 -3.63 -8.66 5.65
CA MET A 22 -2.76 -9.74 5.19
C MET A 22 -2.78 -10.90 6.19
N ILE A 23 -3.35 -12.03 5.78
CA ILE A 23 -3.57 -13.20 6.65
C ILE A 23 -2.41 -14.22 6.65
N THR A 24 -1.38 -14.03 5.83
CA THR A 24 -0.23 -14.94 5.72
C THR A 24 1.09 -14.21 5.90
N ASN A 25 2.10 -14.92 6.40
CA ASN A 25 3.48 -14.40 6.38
C ASN A 25 4.07 -14.50 4.96
N LEU A 26 5.09 -13.69 4.66
CA LEU A 26 5.81 -13.76 3.38
C LEU A 26 6.43 -15.15 3.15
N MET A 27 6.93 -15.76 4.22
CA MET A 27 7.45 -17.13 4.23
C MET A 27 6.84 -17.94 5.38
N GLU A 28 6.48 -19.19 5.09
CA GLU A 28 6.02 -20.17 6.08
C GLU A 28 6.75 -21.51 5.84
N LYS A 29 7.36 -22.08 6.88
CA LYS A 29 8.12 -23.35 6.81
C LYS A 29 9.15 -23.37 5.66
N GLY A 30 9.83 -22.23 5.44
CA GLY A 30 10.84 -22.06 4.37
C GLY A 30 10.27 -21.91 2.96
N ARG A 31 8.95 -21.87 2.78
CA ARG A 31 8.29 -21.65 1.48
C ARG A 31 7.76 -20.22 1.39
N ARG A 32 8.01 -19.56 0.27
CA ARG A 32 7.45 -18.23 -0.05
C ARG A 32 5.94 -18.37 -0.29
N LYS A 33 5.14 -17.69 0.51
CA LYS A 33 3.67 -17.71 0.44
C LYS A 33 3.10 -16.42 -0.15
N CYS A 34 3.80 -15.31 0.03
CA CYS A 34 3.42 -14.03 -0.53
C CYS A 34 4.66 -13.23 -0.92
N ASP A 35 4.49 -12.36 -1.91
CA ASP A 35 5.49 -11.39 -2.28
C ASP A 35 5.22 -10.08 -1.55
N GLN A 36 6.28 -9.37 -1.18
CA GLN A 36 6.13 -8.03 -0.63
C GLN A 36 5.68 -7.09 -1.75
N TYR A 37 4.40 -6.73 -1.76
CA TYR A 37 3.80 -5.83 -2.75
C TYR A 37 3.80 -4.36 -2.30
N TRP A 38 4.49 -4.06 -1.21
CA TRP A 38 4.55 -2.74 -0.58
C TRP A 38 6.03 -2.32 -0.37
N PRO A 39 6.32 -1.01 -0.24
CA PRO A 39 7.69 -0.53 -0.01
C PRO A 39 8.20 -0.98 1.36
N SER A 40 9.43 -1.49 1.43
CA SER A 40 10.09 -1.82 2.70
C SER A 40 10.45 -0.58 3.51
N ASP A 41 10.78 0.51 2.82
CA ASP A 41 11.07 1.84 3.39
C ASP A 41 10.75 2.93 2.36
N GLY A 42 10.52 4.16 2.82
CA GLY A 42 10.31 5.32 1.96
C GLY A 42 9.06 5.19 1.09
N ALA A 43 9.20 5.54 -0.20
CA ALA A 43 8.11 5.52 -1.16
C ALA A 43 8.49 4.78 -2.45
N GLU A 44 7.52 4.07 -3.02
CA GLU A 44 7.66 3.35 -4.28
C GLU A 44 6.47 3.65 -5.21
N ALA A 45 6.73 3.66 -6.51
CA ALA A 45 5.74 3.93 -7.54
C ALA A 45 5.12 2.62 -8.06
N TYR A 46 3.79 2.55 -8.00
CA TYR A 46 2.97 1.46 -8.53
C TYR A 46 2.04 2.03 -9.60
N GLY A 47 2.51 2.05 -10.84
CA GLY A 47 1.82 2.73 -11.94
C GLY A 47 1.73 4.24 -11.69
N ASN A 48 0.50 4.76 -11.50
CA ASN A 48 0.26 6.19 -11.24
C ASN A 48 0.13 6.54 -9.75
N LEU A 49 0.26 5.54 -8.88
CA LEU A 49 0.17 5.69 -7.44
C LEU A 49 1.57 5.69 -6.85
N ASN A 50 1.84 6.67 -5.99
CA ASN A 50 3.01 6.66 -5.14
C ASN A 50 2.58 6.17 -3.75
N VAL A 51 3.11 5.04 -3.31
CA VAL A 51 2.79 4.42 -2.01
C VAL A 51 3.98 4.65 -1.10
N LYS A 52 3.76 5.28 0.04
CA LYS A 52 4.79 5.61 1.01
C LYS A 52 4.53 4.88 2.32
N LEU A 53 5.51 4.15 2.84
CA LEU A 53 5.48 3.65 4.21
C LEU A 53 5.67 4.83 5.17
N ILE A 54 4.68 5.05 6.04
CA ILE A 54 4.70 6.13 7.04
C ILE A 54 5.19 5.59 8.38
N THR A 55 4.63 4.46 8.82
CA THR A 55 5.09 3.80 10.03
C THR A 55 4.84 2.30 9.94
N MET A 56 5.67 1.55 10.65
CA MET A 56 5.54 0.12 10.86
C MET A 56 5.61 -0.15 12.36
N VAL A 57 4.55 -0.73 12.91
CA VAL A 57 4.44 -1.07 14.32
C VAL A 57 4.31 -2.58 14.45
N PRO A 58 5.40 -3.28 14.79
CA PRO A 58 5.33 -4.69 15.16
C PRO A 58 4.48 -4.85 16.43
N ARG A 59 3.62 -5.86 16.44
CA ARG A 59 2.90 -6.33 17.62
C ARG A 59 3.19 -7.82 17.79
N GLY A 60 2.81 -8.39 18.93
CA GLY A 60 3.17 -9.78 19.28
C GLY A 60 2.77 -10.83 18.23
N HIS A 61 1.65 -10.62 17.52
CA HIS A 61 1.11 -11.59 16.57
C HIS A 61 0.92 -11.06 15.15
N TYR A 62 1.13 -9.77 14.90
CA TYR A 62 0.92 -9.13 13.61
C TYR A 62 1.70 -7.83 13.52
N THR A 63 1.85 -7.29 12.32
CA THR A 63 2.52 -6.00 12.09
C THR A 63 1.53 -5.06 11.45
N VAL A 64 1.37 -3.88 12.05
CA VAL A 64 0.59 -2.80 11.45
C VAL A 64 1.50 -1.91 10.62
N ARG A 65 1.18 -1.70 9.35
CA ARG A 65 1.83 -0.74 8.47
C ARG A 65 0.84 0.35 8.11
N VAL A 66 1.29 1.59 8.15
CA VAL A 66 0.51 2.74 7.71
C VAL A 66 1.13 3.26 6.43
N PHE A 67 0.33 3.33 5.38
CA PHE A 67 0.75 3.82 4.07
C PHE A 67 0.05 5.14 3.74
N SER A 68 0.78 6.05 3.09
CA SER A 68 0.19 7.15 2.33
C SER A 68 0.17 6.78 0.85
N LEU A 69 -1.01 6.83 0.23
CA LEU A 69 -1.23 6.60 -1.19
C LEU A 69 -1.50 7.95 -1.84
N ARG A 70 -0.68 8.32 -2.82
CA ARG A 70 -0.87 9.55 -3.59
C ARG A 70 -1.07 9.25 -5.07
N ASN A 71 -2.18 9.73 -5.63
CA ASN A 71 -2.42 9.64 -7.08
C ASN A 71 -1.74 10.78 -7.82
N MET A 72 -0.70 10.44 -8.60
CA MET A 72 0.14 11.41 -9.29
C MET A 72 -0.53 12.06 -10.50
N LYS A 73 -1.63 11.49 -11.01
CA LYS A 73 -2.40 12.06 -12.15
C LYS A 73 -3.38 13.16 -11.72
N VAL A 74 -3.78 13.20 -10.46
CA VAL A 74 -4.72 14.21 -9.96
C VAL A 74 -3.99 15.55 -9.81
N LYS A 75 -4.24 16.48 -10.72
CA LYS A 75 -3.68 17.84 -10.65
C LYS A 75 -4.28 18.61 -9.46
N LYS A 76 -3.43 19.33 -8.72
CA LYS A 76 -3.81 20.22 -7.60
C LYS A 76 -4.79 21.35 -7.98
N ARG A 77 -5.09 21.56 -9.27
CA ARG A 77 -5.72 22.79 -9.75
C ARG A 77 -7.18 22.96 -9.33
N HIS A 78 -7.92 21.87 -9.08
CA HIS A 78 -9.34 21.89 -8.64
C HIS A 78 -9.69 20.81 -7.59
N SER A 79 -8.72 20.13 -6.99
CA SER A 79 -8.99 19.10 -5.99
C SER A 79 -9.12 19.71 -4.59
N VAL A 80 -10.22 19.39 -3.91
CA VAL A 80 -10.37 19.58 -2.46
C VAL A 80 -9.13 18.96 -1.78
N LYS A 81 -8.49 19.70 -0.86
CA LYS A 81 -7.35 19.18 -0.06
C LYS A 81 -7.75 17.81 0.52
N GLY A 82 -7.07 16.75 0.09
CA GLY A 82 -7.35 15.36 0.53
C GLY A 82 -7.85 14.41 -0.57
N LEU A 83 -8.25 14.88 -1.76
CA LEU A 83 -8.72 13.95 -2.81
C LEU A 83 -7.58 13.15 -3.48
N ALA A 84 -6.36 13.69 -3.48
CA ALA A 84 -5.21 13.13 -4.17
C ALA A 84 -4.30 12.27 -3.27
N GLU A 85 -4.54 12.26 -1.96
CA GLU A 85 -3.71 11.54 -0.98
C GLU A 85 -4.60 10.88 0.08
N ARG A 86 -4.34 9.61 0.41
CA ARG A 86 -5.14 8.80 1.34
C ARG A 86 -4.25 7.99 2.26
N THR A 87 -4.70 7.79 3.50
CA THR A 87 -4.05 6.87 4.44
C THR A 87 -4.70 5.49 4.37
N VAL A 88 -3.87 4.45 4.28
CA VAL A 88 -4.30 3.04 4.28
C VAL A 88 -3.56 2.30 5.40
N TYR A 89 -4.30 1.52 6.17
CA TYR A 89 -3.78 0.63 7.19
C TYR A 89 -3.64 -0.78 6.61
N HIS A 90 -2.52 -1.44 6.90
CA HIS A 90 -2.23 -2.80 6.48
C HIS A 90 -1.76 -3.62 7.68
#